data_AF-A0A388PWE1-F1
#
_entry.id   AF-A0A388PWE1-F1
#
_cell.length_a   1.000
_cell.length_b   1.000
_cell.length_c   1.000
_cell.angle_alpha   90.00
_cell.angle_beta   90.00
_cell.angle_gamma   90.00
#
_symmetry.space_group_name_H-M   'P 1'
#
loop_
_entity.id
_entity.type
_entity.pdbx_description
1 polymer ?
#
loop_
_entity_poly.entity_id
_entity_poly.type
_entity_poly.pdbx_seq_one_letter_code
_entity_poly.pdbx_strand_id
1 'polypeptide(L)'
;MNKGELIEAVAKAAGSTKADAGRAIDATLAAITKALKKGDVVTLIGFGTFKVSKRAARVGRTHKLVKNLKYQHVRLQRSKQVLHLKRQLTKLRISYSFKSAWV
;
A
#
# COMPACT_ATOMS: atom_id res chain seq x y z
N MET A 1 -9.14 -11.01 5.31
CA MET A 1 -8.45 -10.52 6.51
C MET A 1 -7.74 -9.21 6.23
N ASN A 2 -8.42 -8.09 6.52
CA ASN A 2 -7.84 -6.75 6.59
C ASN A 2 -7.43 -6.42 8.05
N LYS A 3 -6.91 -5.20 8.31
CA LYS A 3 -6.49 -4.81 9.67
C LYS A 3 -7.64 -4.87 10.68
N GLY A 4 -8.86 -4.52 10.28
CA GLY A 4 -10.05 -4.57 11.14
C GLY A 4 -10.40 -6.00 11.55
N GLU A 5 -10.45 -6.90 10.57
CA GLU A 5 -10.71 -8.34 10.79
C GLU A 5 -9.62 -8.97 11.67
N LEU A 6 -8.35 -8.54 11.54
CA LEU A 6 -7.27 -8.99 12.41
C LEU A 6 -7.46 -8.54 13.86
N ILE A 7 -7.86 -7.28 14.09
CA ILE A 7 -8.15 -6.75 15.44
C ILE A 7 -9.28 -7.54 16.09
N GLU A 8 -10.33 -7.87 15.34
CA GLU A 8 -11.44 -8.66 15.86
C GLU A 8 -11.04 -10.10 16.20
N ALA A 9 -10.22 -10.74 15.36
CA ALA A 9 -9.70 -12.07 15.63
C ALA A 9 -8.81 -12.09 16.89
N VAL A 10 -7.93 -11.09 17.06
CA VAL A 10 -7.07 -10.95 18.24
C VAL A 10 -7.90 -10.65 19.49
N ALA A 11 -8.87 -9.74 19.42
CA ALA A 11 -9.75 -9.42 20.54
C ALA A 11 -10.50 -10.66 21.04
N LYS A 12 -11.05 -11.46 20.11
CA LYS A 12 -11.73 -12.73 20.43
C LYS A 12 -10.79 -13.76 21.04
N ALA A 13 -9.60 -13.96 20.47
CA ALA A 13 -8.65 -14.95 20.95
C ALA A 13 -8.01 -14.60 22.30
N ALA A 14 -7.76 -13.31 22.54
CA ALA A 14 -7.12 -12.82 23.76
C ALA A 14 -8.10 -12.36 24.84
N GLY A 15 -9.42 -12.45 24.61
CA GLY A 15 -10.45 -12.01 25.56
C GLY A 15 -10.38 -10.51 25.91
N SER A 16 -9.88 -9.69 24.99
CA SER A 16 -9.62 -8.25 25.21
C SER A 16 -10.59 -7.38 24.42
N THR A 17 -10.72 -6.11 24.81
CA THR A 17 -11.58 -5.18 24.09
C THR A 17 -11.02 -4.90 22.68
N LYS A 18 -11.89 -4.59 21.71
CA LYS A 18 -11.42 -4.21 20.35
C LYS A 18 -10.46 -3.02 20.38
N ALA A 19 -10.65 -2.08 21.32
CA ALA A 19 -9.79 -0.93 21.50
C ALA A 19 -8.39 -1.31 21.99
N ASP A 20 -8.30 -2.28 22.90
CA ASP A 20 -7.02 -2.76 23.44
C ASP A 20 -6.29 -3.65 22.43
N ALA A 21 -7.02 -4.53 21.73
CA ALA A 21 -6.46 -5.31 20.63
C ALA A 21 -5.92 -4.41 19.51
N GLY A 22 -6.64 -3.35 19.16
CA GLY A 22 -6.16 -2.35 18.19
C GLY A 22 -4.86 -1.69 18.64
N ARG A 23 -4.81 -1.22 19.89
CA ARG A 23 -3.61 -0.61 20.49
C ARG A 23 -2.43 -1.58 20.53
N ALA A 24 -2.66 -2.84 20.89
CA ALA A 24 -1.62 -3.86 20.95
C ALA A 24 -1.01 -4.16 19.56
N ILE A 25 -1.85 -4.26 18.52
CA ILE A 25 -1.40 -4.49 17.14
C ILE A 25 -0.61 -3.27 16.63
N ASP A 26 -1.07 -2.05 16.92
CA ASP A 26 -0.36 -0.85 16.51
C ASP A 26 0.98 -0.68 17.24
N ALA A 27 1.03 -0.99 18.53
CA ALA A 27 2.25 -0.93 19.33
C ALA A 27 3.29 -1.96 18.85
N THR A 28 2.87 -3.19 18.54
CA THR A 28 3.76 -4.24 18.02
C THR A 28 4.33 -3.87 16.65
N LEU A 29 3.49 -3.39 15.72
CA LEU A 29 3.96 -2.91 14.42
C LEU A 29 4.94 -1.74 14.55
N ALA A 30 4.67 -0.80 15.47
CA ALA A 30 5.55 0.32 15.74
C ALA A 30 6.90 -0.13 16.32
N ALA A 31 6.90 -1.07 17.26
CA ALA A 31 8.13 -1.62 17.86
C ALA A 31 9.00 -2.34 16.83
N ILE A 32 8.40 -3.21 16.01
CA ILE A 32 9.09 -3.90 14.92
C ILE A 32 9.68 -2.89 13.93
N THR A 33 8.90 -1.87 13.55
CA THR A 33 9.38 -0.83 12.62
C THR A 33 10.56 -0.04 13.21
N LYS A 34 10.53 0.28 14.50
CA LYS A 34 11.63 0.98 15.19
C LYS A 34 12.89 0.12 15.23
N ALA A 35 12.77 -1.16 15.57
CA ALA A 35 13.90 -2.10 15.58
C ALA A 35 14.51 -2.25 14.18
N LEU A 36 13.69 -2.45 13.15
CA LEU A 36 14.15 -2.56 11.77
C LEU A 36 14.85 -1.28 11.29
N LYS A 37 14.36 -0.09 11.66
CA LYS A 37 15.03 1.18 11.32
C LYS A 37 16.45 1.29 11.89
N LYS A 38 16.71 0.69 13.05
CA LYS A 38 18.06 0.64 13.65
C LYS A 38 18.97 -0.40 12.97
N GLY A 39 18.40 -1.27 12.14
CA GLY A 39 19.10 -2.39 11.53
C GLY A 39 19.06 -3.67 12.38
N ASP A 40 18.29 -3.66 13.47
CA ASP A 40 18.17 -4.81 14.37
C ASP A 40 17.38 -5.93 13.70
N VAL A 41 17.73 -7.17 14.06
CA VAL A 41 17.01 -8.37 13.63
C VAL A 41 15.94 -8.69 14.67
N VAL A 42 14.69 -8.80 14.23
CA VAL A 42 13.56 -9.17 15.11
C VAL A 42 13.12 -10.59 14.80
N THR A 43 13.33 -11.49 15.74
CA THR A 43 12.90 -12.90 15.65
C THR A 43 11.64 -13.11 16.48
N LEU A 44 10.52 -13.45 15.84
CA LEU A 44 9.29 -13.87 16.51
C LEU A 44 9.12 -15.38 16.33
N ILE A 45 9.34 -16.16 17.39
CA ILE A 45 9.21 -17.62 17.38
C ILE A 45 7.78 -17.99 16.95
N GLY A 46 7.65 -18.86 15.95
CA GLY A 46 6.36 -19.26 15.39
C GLY A 46 5.77 -18.32 14.32
N PHE A 47 6.38 -17.16 14.06
CA PHE A 47 5.96 -16.26 12.96
C PHE A 47 7.06 -16.09 11.91
N GLY A 48 8.30 -15.82 12.36
CA GLY A 48 9.44 -15.66 11.47
C GLY A 48 10.44 -14.62 11.95
N THR A 49 11.44 -14.36 11.11
CA THR A 49 12.51 -13.39 11.37
C THR A 49 12.43 -12.22 10.40
N PHE A 50 12.40 -11.01 10.94
CA PHE A 50 12.45 -9.77 10.18
C PHE A 50 13.86 -9.18 10.26
N LYS A 51 14.45 -8.91 9.09
CA LYS A 51 15.75 -8.24 8.98
C LYS A 51 15.72 -7.23 7.83
N VAL A 52 16.42 -6.11 7.99
CA VAL A 52 16.62 -5.18 6.88
C VAL A 52 17.70 -5.74 5.97
N SER A 53 17.33 -6.00 4.71
CA SER A 53 18.27 -6.39 3.67
C SER A 53 18.47 -5.23 2.70
N LYS A 54 19.72 -4.83 2.48
CA LYS A 54 20.07 -3.85 1.45
C LYS A 54 19.97 -4.53 0.09
N ARG A 55 18.97 -4.16 -0.72
CA ARG A 55 18.92 -4.58 -2.13
C ARG A 55 19.75 -3.63 -2.97
N ALA A 56 20.66 -4.18 -3.77
CA ALA A 56 21.34 -3.42 -4.81
C ALA A 56 20.33 -2.89 -5.83
N ALA A 57 20.58 -1.67 -6.32
CA ALA A 57 19.80 -1.11 -7.42
C ALA A 57 19.92 -2.03 -8.64
N ARG A 58 18.77 -2.43 -9.21
CA ARG A 58 18.72 -3.17 -10.46
C ARG A 58 17.98 -2.31 -11.48
N VAL A 59 18.47 -2.31 -12.72
CA VAL A 59 17.79 -1.64 -13.83
C VAL A 59 16.44 -2.35 -14.05
N GLY A 60 15.34 -1.66 -13.75
CA GLY A 60 14.01 -2.17 -14.00
C GLY A 60 13.76 -2.26 -15.50
N ARG A 61 13.38 -3.45 -16.00
CA ARG A 61 12.86 -3.58 -17.37
C ARG A 61 11.51 -2.87 -17.43
N THR A 62 11.41 -1.85 -18.26
CA THR A 62 10.13 -1.26 -18.63
C THR A 62 9.46 -2.14 -19.69
N HIS A 63 8.25 -2.61 -19.42
CA HIS A 63 7.43 -3.23 -20.45
C HIS A 63 7.04 -2.14 -21.46
N LYS A 64 7.75 -2.08 -22.60
CA LYS A 64 7.37 -1.19 -23.70
C LYS A 64 6.00 -1.63 -24.21
N LEU A 65 5.03 -0.72 -24.12
CA LEU A 65 3.74 -0.87 -24.80
C LEU A 65 4.02 -0.89 -26.31
N VAL A 66 3.76 -2.03 -26.96
CA VAL A 66 3.87 -2.15 -28.41
C VAL A 66 2.85 -1.19 -29.03
N LYS A 67 3.33 -0.12 -29.67
CA LYS A 67 2.51 0.73 -30.54
C LYS A 67 1.84 -0.18 -31.57
N ASN A 68 0.52 -0.06 -31.71
CA ASN A 68 -0.40 -0.65 -32.71
C ASN A 68 -1.55 -1.50 -32.15
N LEU A 69 -2.00 -1.27 -30.91
CA LEU A 69 -3.35 -1.69 -30.52
C LEU A 69 -4.37 -0.62 -30.95
N LYS A 70 -5.08 -0.89 -32.06
CA LYS A 70 -6.31 -0.17 -32.41
C LYS A 70 -7.37 -0.52 -31.36
N TYR A 71 -7.60 0.40 -30.43
CA TYR A 71 -8.70 0.26 -29.47
C TYR A 71 -10.01 0.71 -30.15
N GLN A 72 -10.99 -0.19 -30.18
CA GLN A 72 -12.37 0.21 -30.42
C GLN A 72 -12.81 1.15 -29.29
N HIS A 73 -13.36 2.32 -29.65
CA HIS A 73 -13.73 3.36 -28.70
C HIS A 73 -14.85 2.87 -27.77
N VAL A 74 -14.52 2.51 -26.53
CA VAL A 74 -15.51 2.48 -25.43
C VAL A 74 -15.66 3.91 -24.91
N ARG A 75 -16.87 4.47 -25.04
CA ARG A 75 -17.21 5.81 -24.54
C ARG A 75 -17.28 5.76 -23.02
N LEU A 76 -16.15 5.96 -22.34
CA LEU A 76 -16.10 6.12 -20.90
C LEU A 76 -16.75 7.46 -20.52
N GLN A 77 -17.90 7.40 -19.84
CA GLN A 77 -18.60 8.55 -19.28
C GLN A 77 -17.80 9.09 -18.10
N ARG A 78 -16.71 9.81 -18.38
CA ARG A 78 -15.91 10.50 -17.37
C ARG A 78 -16.74 11.64 -16.77
N SER A 79 -17.03 11.55 -15.48
CA SER A 79 -17.74 12.57 -14.72
C SER A 79 -17.10 13.96 -14.92
N LYS A 80 -17.92 14.98 -15.18
CA LYS A 80 -17.48 16.35 -15.50
C LYS A 80 -16.52 16.93 -14.44
N GLN A 81 -16.64 16.49 -13.19
CA GLN A 81 -15.78 16.89 -12.07
C GLN A 81 -14.31 16.46 -12.26
N VAL A 82 -14.04 15.26 -12.78
CA VAL A 82 -12.67 14.74 -12.95
C VAL A 82 -11.92 15.48 -14.06
N LEU A 83 -12.65 16.00 -15.06
CA LEU A 83 -12.06 16.75 -16.17
C LEU A 83 -11.65 18.17 -15.75
N HIS A 84 -12.41 18.81 -14.86
CA HIS A 84 -12.11 20.14 -14.33
C HIS A 84 -10.86 20.12 -13.44
N LEU A 85 -10.76 19.12 -12.55
CA LEU A 85 -9.60 18.96 -11.66
C LEU A 85 -8.30 18.66 -12.43
N LYS A 86 -8.36 17.83 -13.48
CA LYS A 86 -7.20 17.54 -14.33
C LYS A 86 -6.71 18.75 -15.14
N ARG A 87 -7.63 19.62 -15.60
CA ARG A 87 -7.29 20.88 -16.29
C ARG A 87 -6.64 21.90 -15.36
N GLN A 88 -6.99 21.91 -14.08
CA GLN A 88 -6.37 22.79 -13.08
C GLN A 88 -4.96 22.31 -12.70
N LEU A 89 -4.76 21.00 -12.51
CA LEU A 89 -3.46 20.44 -12.09
C LEU A 89 -2.38 20.48 -13.18
N THR A 90 -2.76 20.50 -14.46
CA THR A 90 -1.80 20.58 -15.58
C THR A 90 -1.19 21.97 -15.78
N LYS A 91 -1.85 23.05 -15.31
CA LYS A 91 -1.27 24.41 -15.34
C LYS A 91 -0.22 24.67 -14.26
N LEU A 92 -0.15 23.86 -13.21
CA LEU A 92 0.81 24.03 -12.11
C LEU A 92 2.09 23.18 -12.22
N ARG A 93 2.29 22.42 -13.31
CA ARG A 93 3.49 21.58 -13.51
C ARG A 93 3.80 20.64 -12.33
N ILE A 94 2.77 20.16 -11.64
CA ILE A 94 2.88 19.14 -10.59
C ILE A 94 2.35 17.83 -11.17
N SER A 95 3.22 16.82 -11.28
CA SER A 95 2.82 15.48 -11.72
C SER A 95 1.93 14.84 -10.65
N TYR A 96 0.67 14.58 -10.98
CA TYR A 96 -0.22 13.75 -10.18
C TYR A 96 -0.56 12.47 -10.97
N SER A 97 -0.10 11.32 -10.50
CA SER A 97 -0.45 10.00 -11.04
C SER A 97 -1.61 9.43 -10.23
N PHE A 98 -2.83 9.57 -10.75
CA PHE A 98 -4.01 8.90 -10.21
C PHE A 98 -4.06 7.49 -10.80
N LYS A 99 -3.58 6.50 -10.05
CA LYS A 99 -3.67 5.08 -10.45
C LYS A 99 -5.04 4.56 -10.01
N SER A 100 -6.07 4.86 -10.79
CA SER A 100 -7.37 4.20 -10.68
C SER A 100 -7.21 2.75 -11.15
N ALA A 101 -7.25 1.83 -10.20
CA ALA A 101 -7.35 0.40 -10.41
C ALA A 101 -8.75 0.06 -10.97
N TRP A 102 -8.78 -0.66 -12.09
CA TRP A 102 -9.88 -1.52 -12.56
C TRP A 102 -9.15 -2.71 -13.24
N VAL A 103 -9.25 -3.91 -12.66
CA VAL A 103 -10.17 -5.00 -13.07
C VAL A 103 -10.05 -5.31 -14.55
#